data_AF-A0A7M3MT16-F1
#
_entry.id   AF-A0A7M3MT16-F1
#
_cell.length_a   1.000
_cell.length_b   1.000
_cell.length_c   1.000
_cell.angle_alpha   90.00
_cell.angle_beta   90.00
_cell.angle_gamma   90.00
#
_symmetry.space_group_name_H-M   'P 1'
#
loop_
_entity.id
_entity.type
_entity.pdbx_description
1 polymer ?
#
loop_
_entity_poly.entity_id
_entity_poly.type
_entity_poly.pdbx_seq_one_letter_code
_entity_poly.pdbx_strand_id
1 'polypeptide(L)'
;MADHRIAWLGGDGIGPEVLAEGAKVLDALEHLEGFTTERVIYDLGGRRYLATGEVLSDATLEELRGFDAIYLGAVGTPEVPPGVIEVGLLLKLRFAFDQYINLR
;
A
#
# COMPACT_ATOMS: atom_id res chain seq x y z
N MET A 1 1.54 22.04 4.12
CA MET A 1 2.10 20.79 3.58
C MET A 1 2.19 19.83 4.75
N ALA A 2 1.80 18.58 4.59
CA ALA A 2 1.95 17.59 5.66
C ALA A 2 3.44 17.26 5.85
N ASP A 3 3.83 16.82 7.04
CA ASP A 3 5.21 16.43 7.34
C ASP A 3 5.61 15.13 6.62
N HIS A 4 4.64 14.23 6.43
CA HIS A 4 4.83 12.96 5.74
C HIS A 4 3.68 12.64 4.79
N ARG A 5 3.99 12.24 3.56
CA ARG A 5 3.04 11.74 2.57
C ARG A 5 3.12 10.21 2.53
N ILE A 6 2.03 9.55 2.88
CA ILE A 6 1.96 8.09 3.00
C ILE A 6 0.96 7.53 1.98
N ALA A 7 1.41 6.56 1.20
CA ALA A 7 0.54 5.78 0.31
C ALA A 7 -0.07 4.62 1.09
N TRP A 8 -1.40 4.55 1.12
CA TRP A 8 -2.17 3.56 1.88
C TRP A 8 -2.71 2.49 0.97
N LEU A 9 -2.12 1.30 1.03
CA LEU A 9 -2.46 0.16 0.18
C LEU A 9 -3.16 -0.89 1.04
N GLY A 10 -4.49 -0.72 1.17
CA GLY A 10 -5.37 -1.63 1.92
C GLY A 10 -5.25 -3.07 1.46
N GLY A 11 -5.20 -3.28 0.16
CA GLY A 11 -5.11 -4.60 -0.44
C GLY A 11 -6.42 -5.39 -0.35
N ASP A 12 -6.29 -6.68 -0.04
CA ASP A 12 -7.35 -7.68 -0.05
C ASP A 12 -7.50 -8.35 1.33
N GLY A 13 -8.58 -9.12 1.48
CA GLY A 13 -8.87 -9.85 2.72
C GLY A 13 -8.95 -8.92 3.93
N ILE A 14 -8.20 -9.25 4.98
CA ILE A 14 -8.14 -8.47 6.23
C ILE A 14 -7.35 -7.17 6.12
N GLY A 15 -6.64 -6.95 5.00
CA GLY A 15 -5.74 -5.81 4.81
C GLY A 15 -6.39 -4.45 5.09
N PRO A 16 -7.54 -4.12 4.47
CA PRO A 16 -8.25 -2.87 4.72
C PRO A 16 -8.71 -2.69 6.17
N GLU A 17 -9.18 -3.77 6.81
CA GLU A 17 -9.66 -3.72 8.20
C GLU A 17 -8.51 -3.43 9.17
N VAL A 18 -7.37 -4.09 9.00
CA VAL A 18 -6.19 -3.88 9.85
C VAL A 18 -5.59 -2.48 9.64
N LEU A 19 -5.53 -2.00 8.40
CA LEU A 19 -5.05 -0.64 8.11
C LEU A 19 -5.96 0.43 8.72
N ALA A 20 -7.29 0.21 8.73
CA ALA A 20 -8.23 1.13 9.37
C ALA A 20 -7.96 1.28 10.88
N GLU A 21 -7.56 0.21 11.57
CA GLU A 21 -7.15 0.30 12.98
C GLU A 21 -5.81 1.01 13.15
N GLY A 22 -4.87 0.79 12.22
CA GLY A 22 -3.62 1.56 12.15
C GLY A 22 -3.83 3.07 11.97
N ALA A 23 -4.86 3.47 11.21
CA ALA A 23 -5.24 4.88 11.05
C ALA A 23 -5.62 5.53 12.37
N LYS A 24 -6.41 4.85 13.20
CA LYS A 24 -6.82 5.37 14.51
C LYS A 24 -5.61 5.60 15.42
N VAL A 25 -4.63 4.70 15.36
CA VAL A 25 -3.37 4.85 16.12
C VAL A 25 -2.56 6.03 15.59
N LEU A 26 -2.44 6.17 14.26
CA LEU A 26 -1.72 7.28 13.66
C LEU A 26 -2.39 8.64 13.96
N ASP A 27 -3.73 8.71 13.93
CA ASP A 27 -4.49 9.90 14.34
C ASP A 27 -4.19 10.31 15.78
N ALA A 28 -4.13 9.34 16.69
CA ALA A 28 -3.78 9.60 18.08
C ALA A 28 -2.33 10.11 18.23
N LEU A 29 -1.39 9.57 17.46
CA LEU A 29 0.02 10.00 17.48
C LEU A 29 0.22 11.39 16.88
N GLU A 30 -0.46 11.73 15.79
CA GLU A 30 -0.43 13.08 15.21
C GLU A 30 -0.87 14.12 16.25
N HIS A 31 -1.92 13.82 17.01
CA HIS A 31 -2.39 14.70 18.08
C HIS A 31 -1.41 14.80 19.26
N LEU A 32 -0.76 13.70 19.64
CA LEU A 32 0.14 13.66 20.81
C LEU A 32 1.51 14.27 20.52
N GLU A 33 2.06 14.03 19.34
CA GLU A 33 3.45 14.36 18.98
C GLU A 33 3.56 15.58 18.07
N GLY A 34 2.44 16.06 17.50
CA GLY A 34 2.38 17.32 16.76
C GLY A 34 2.95 17.27 15.34
N PHE A 35 3.04 16.09 14.73
CA PHE A 35 3.31 15.92 13.29
C PHE A 35 2.00 15.66 12.52
N THR A 36 2.07 15.75 11.20
CA THR A 36 0.93 15.56 10.29
C THR A 36 1.24 14.58 9.18
N THR A 37 0.24 13.79 8.76
CA THR A 37 0.37 12.93 7.57
C THR A 37 -0.68 13.25 6.51
N GLU A 38 -0.25 13.26 5.25
CA GLU A 38 -1.12 13.19 4.07
C GLU A 38 -1.28 11.72 3.69
N ARG A 39 -2.52 11.25 3.58
CA ARG A 39 -2.82 9.84 3.34
C ARG A 39 -3.56 9.71 2.01
N VAL A 40 -2.94 9.05 1.04
CA VAL A 40 -3.58 8.77 -0.26
C VAL A 40 -3.87 7.27 -0.35
N ILE A 41 -5.15 6.94 -0.54
CA ILE A 41 -5.61 5.55 -0.54
C ILE A 41 -5.55 5.00 -1.96
N TYR A 42 -4.90 3.85 -2.12
CA TYR A 42 -4.81 3.13 -3.37
C TYR A 42 -5.65 1.86 -3.32
N ASP A 43 -6.52 1.70 -4.31
CA ASP A 43 -7.15 0.42 -4.61
C ASP A 43 -6.15 -0.39 -5.44
N LEU A 44 -5.39 -1.28 -4.80
CA LEU A 44 -4.44 -2.19 -5.44
C LEU A 44 -4.59 -3.55 -4.77
N GLY A 45 -4.67 -4.63 -5.55
CA GLY A 45 -4.91 -5.97 -5.00
C GLY A 45 -5.59 -6.89 -6.01
N GLY A 46 -5.84 -8.12 -5.57
CA GLY A 46 -6.57 -9.15 -6.29
C GLY A 46 -7.97 -8.71 -6.70
N ARG A 47 -8.72 -8.04 -5.82
CA ARG A 47 -10.08 -7.55 -6.13
C ARG A 47 -10.08 -6.57 -7.32
N ARG A 48 -9.16 -5.60 -7.34
CA ARG A 48 -9.01 -4.67 -8.47
C ARG A 48 -8.57 -5.40 -9.73
N TYR A 49 -7.61 -6.32 -9.61
CA TYR A 49 -7.15 -7.11 -10.74
C TYR A 49 -8.30 -7.92 -11.36
N LEU A 50 -9.14 -8.56 -10.56
CA LEU A 50 -10.32 -9.29 -11.07
C LEU A 50 -11.30 -8.36 -11.80
N ALA A 51 -11.45 -7.11 -11.34
CA ALA A 51 -12.35 -6.13 -11.94
C ALA A 51 -11.80 -5.49 -13.22
N THR A 52 -10.48 -5.35 -13.35
CA THR A 52 -9.84 -4.48 -14.38
C THR A 52 -8.81 -5.18 -15.26
N GLY A 53 -8.30 -6.34 -14.82
CA GLY A 53 -7.15 -7.01 -15.41
C GLY A 53 -5.80 -6.35 -15.07
N GLU A 54 -5.78 -5.23 -14.34
CA GLU A 54 -4.56 -4.48 -14.05
C GLU A 54 -4.11 -4.64 -12.59
N VAL A 55 -2.86 -5.06 -12.39
CA VAL A 55 -2.26 -5.19 -11.06
C VAL A 55 -1.69 -3.85 -10.58
N LEU A 56 -0.70 -3.30 -11.31
CA LEU A 56 -0.03 -2.04 -10.99
C LEU A 56 0.43 -1.34 -12.27
N SER A 57 -0.24 -0.23 -12.61
CA SER A 57 0.14 0.61 -13.75
C SER A 57 1.49 1.31 -13.50
N ASP A 58 2.20 1.66 -14.57
CA ASP A 58 3.44 2.42 -14.44
C ASP A 58 3.19 3.87 -13.99
N ALA A 59 2.02 4.45 -14.32
CA ALA A 59 1.62 5.76 -13.82
C ALA A 59 1.42 5.74 -12.29
N THR A 60 0.74 4.71 -11.76
CA THR A 60 0.58 4.52 -10.32
C THR A 60 1.93 4.25 -9.65
N LEU A 61 2.81 3.45 -10.28
CA LEU A 61 4.15 3.22 -9.74
C LEU A 61 4.97 4.51 -9.64
N GLU A 62 4.87 5.39 -10.63
CA GLU A 62 5.55 6.68 -10.62
C GLU A 62 4.92 7.64 -9.58
N GLU A 63 3.60 7.61 -9.40
CA GLU A 63 2.94 8.35 -8.34
C GLU A 63 3.44 7.91 -6.95
N LEU A 64 3.56 6.60 -6.73
CA LEU A 64 4.07 6.01 -5.48
C LEU A 64 5.51 6.43 -5.16
N ARG A 65 6.32 6.80 -6.17
CA ARG A 65 7.68 7.33 -5.97
C ARG A 65 7.70 8.68 -5.25
N GLY A 66 6.60 9.43 -5.30
CA GLY A 66 6.45 10.73 -4.65
C GLY A 66 5.99 10.69 -3.19
N PHE A 67 5.89 9.50 -2.59
CA PHE A 67 5.52 9.30 -1.19
C PHE A 67 6.75 8.97 -0.33
N ASP A 68 6.71 9.38 0.93
CA ASP A 68 7.76 9.11 1.90
C ASP A 68 7.72 7.65 2.39
N ALA A 69 6.53 7.05 2.42
CA ALA A 69 6.31 5.69 2.86
C ALA A 69 5.09 5.04 2.19
N ILE A 70 5.12 3.70 2.12
CA ILE A 70 4.00 2.86 1.72
C ILE A 70 3.53 2.08 2.95
N TYR A 71 2.31 2.34 3.40
CA TYR A 71 1.64 1.54 4.42
C TYR A 71 0.78 0.49 3.72
N LEU A 72 1.29 -0.73 3.65
CA LEU A 72 0.69 -1.85 2.91
C LEU A 72 0.09 -2.88 3.88
N GLY A 73 -1.16 -3.26 3.64
CA GLY A 73 -1.87 -4.32 4.35
C GLY A 73 -1.53 -5.71 3.83
N ALA A 74 -2.56 -6.49 3.50
CA ALA A 74 -2.42 -7.82 2.91
C ALA A 74 -2.90 -7.76 1.45
N VAL A 75 -2.26 -8.48 0.53
CA VAL A 75 -2.67 -8.53 -0.88
C VAL A 75 -2.74 -9.98 -1.34
N GLY A 76 -3.69 -10.27 -2.23
CA GLY A 76 -3.96 -11.60 -2.75
C GLY A 76 -5.36 -12.11 -2.37
N THR A 77 -5.98 -12.86 -3.28
CA THR A 77 -7.29 -13.49 -3.11
C THR A 77 -7.30 -14.86 -3.77
N PRO A 78 -8.03 -15.87 -3.26
CA PRO A 78 -7.99 -17.24 -3.78
C PRO A 78 -8.38 -17.38 -5.26
N GLU A 79 -9.15 -16.45 -5.79
CA GLU A 79 -9.63 -16.42 -7.17
C GLU A 79 -8.56 -15.98 -8.17
N VAL A 80 -7.46 -15.38 -7.70
CA VAL A 80 -6.35 -14.94 -8.55
C VAL A 80 -5.25 -15.98 -8.52
N PRO A 81 -4.74 -16.45 -9.68
CA PRO A 81 -3.66 -17.43 -9.72
C PRO A 81 -2.41 -16.96 -8.95
N PRO A 82 -1.73 -17.87 -8.24
CA PRO A 82 -0.49 -17.54 -7.55
C PRO A 82 0.55 -16.93 -8.49
N GLY A 83 1.26 -15.93 -8.00
CA GLY A 83 2.30 -15.21 -8.73
C GLY A 83 1.82 -13.99 -9.50
N VAL A 84 0.50 -13.79 -9.67
CA VAL A 84 -0.01 -12.59 -10.34
C VAL A 84 0.13 -11.35 -9.44
N ILE A 85 -0.37 -11.43 -8.20
CA ILE A 85 -0.34 -10.29 -7.26
C ILE A 85 1.03 -10.19 -6.58
N GLU A 86 1.60 -11.31 -6.16
CA GLU A 86 2.87 -11.34 -5.43
C GLU A 86 4.02 -10.82 -6.30
N VAL A 87 4.07 -11.20 -7.59
CA VAL A 87 5.10 -10.70 -8.50
C VAL A 87 4.72 -9.32 -9.03
N GLY A 88 3.47 -9.16 -9.52
CA GLY A 88 3.02 -7.96 -10.22
C GLY A 88 2.86 -6.72 -9.34
N LEU A 89 2.67 -6.91 -8.02
CA LEU A 89 2.58 -5.82 -7.05
C LEU A 89 3.76 -5.88 -6.06
N LEU A 90 3.84 -6.90 -5.22
CA LEU A 90 4.77 -6.90 -4.07
C LEU A 90 6.24 -6.90 -4.51
N LEU A 91 6.64 -7.80 -5.41
CA LEU A 91 8.02 -7.82 -5.93
C LEU A 91 8.29 -6.64 -6.85
N LYS A 92 7.33 -6.23 -7.70
CA LYS A 92 7.48 -5.04 -8.56
C LYS A 92 7.79 -3.79 -7.73
N LEU A 93 7.06 -3.54 -6.63
CA LEU A 93 7.34 -2.43 -5.70
C LEU A 93 8.73 -2.55 -5.07
N ARG A 94 9.08 -3.74 -4.55
CA ARG A 94 10.38 -3.95 -3.92
C ARG A 94 11.55 -3.68 -4.85
N PHE A 95 11.47 -4.13 -6.10
CA PHE A 95 12.51 -3.86 -7.09
C PHE A 95 12.52 -2.40 -7.54
N ALA A 96 11.35 -1.80 -7.78
CA ALA A 96 11.26 -0.43 -8.27
C ALA A 96 11.74 0.63 -7.27
N PHE A 97 11.68 0.32 -5.97
CA PHE A 97 12.07 1.19 -4.86
C PHE A 97 13.30 0.69 -4.10
N ASP A 98 14.03 -0.29 -4.65
CA ASP A 98 15.25 -0.85 -4.06
C ASP A 98 15.08 -1.27 -2.58
N GLN A 99 13.95 -1.90 -2.25
CA GLN A 99 13.64 -2.37 -0.90
C GLN A 99 14.34 -3.70 -0.60
N TYR A 100 15.67 -3.71 -0.62
CA TYR A 100 16.48 -4.92 -0.47
C TYR A 100 16.53 -5.45 0.97
N ILE A 101 16.33 -4.60 1.99
CA ILE A 101 16.27 -5.01 3.39
C ILE A 101 14.83 -5.40 3.74
N ASN A 102 14.64 -6.65 4.15
CA ASN A 102 13.45 -7.10 4.85
C ASN A 102 13.78 -7.33 6.32
N LEU A 103 13.35 -6.41 7.19
CA LEU A 103 13.45 -6.53 8.65
C LEU A 103 12.14 -7.14 9.18
N ARG A 104 12.23 -8.26 9.91
CA ARG A 104 11.08 -8.99 10.47
C ARG A 104 11.29 -9.29 11.94
#